data_AF-A0A8T6QJF3-F1
#
_entry.id   AF-A0A8T6QJF3-F1
#
_cell.length_a   1.000
_cell.length_b   1.000
_cell.length_c   1.000
_cell.angle_alpha   90.00
_cell.angle_beta   90.00
_cell.angle_gamma   90.00
#
_symmetry.space_group_name_H-M   'P 1'
#
loop_
_entity.id
_entity.type
_entity.pdbx_description
1 polymer ?
#
loop_
_entity_poly.entity_id
_entity_poly.type
_entity_poly.pdbx_seq_one_letter_code
_entity_poly.pdbx_strand_id
1 'polypeptide(L)' 'MQFTFNEGHIQLPSQWQDQSMQVLVSTDNSGINLVITREAVPQGTLTPELYQETLALYQGKLDGYTEHACRE' A
#
# COMPACT_ATOMS: atom_id res chain seq x y z
N MET A 1 13.45 17.67 -3.44
CA MET A 1 13.63 16.26 -3.05
C MET A 1 13.74 15.46 -4.33
N GLN A 2 14.75 14.61 -4.46
CA GLN A 2 14.86 13.73 -5.62
C GLN A 2 13.88 12.57 -5.46
N PHE A 3 12.98 12.42 -6.41
CA PHE A 3 12.02 11.31 -6.46
C PHE A 3 12.41 10.38 -7.61
N THR A 4 12.45 9.08 -7.34
CA THR A 4 12.89 8.06 -8.29
C THR A 4 11.76 7.09 -8.56
N PHE A 5 11.61 6.72 -9.83
CA PHE A 5 10.66 5.72 -10.32
C PHE A 5 11.34 4.88 -11.41
N ASN A 6 10.65 3.88 -11.93
CA ASN A 6 11.24 2.88 -12.82
C ASN A 6 11.93 3.50 -14.06
N GLU A 7 11.33 4.53 -14.64
CA GLU A 7 11.81 5.17 -15.87
C GLU A 7 12.89 6.25 -15.62
N GLY A 8 13.19 6.61 -14.36
CA GLY A 8 14.21 7.62 -14.05
C GLY A 8 13.97 8.37 -12.74
N HIS A 9 14.32 9.66 -12.74
CA HIS A 9 14.21 10.51 -11.55
C HIS A 9 13.82 11.94 -11.92
N ILE A 10 13.14 12.61 -10.99
CA ILE A 10 12.72 14.02 -11.09
C ILE A 10 12.94 14.73 -9.76
N GLN A 11 13.07 16.06 -9.78
CA GLN A 11 13.07 16.87 -8.56
C GLN A 11 11.64 17.32 -8.24
N LEU A 12 11.17 16.97 -7.05
CA LEU A 12 9.87 17.39 -6.53
C LEU A 12 10.03 18.38 -5.36
N PRO A 13 9.06 19.28 -5.14
CA PRO A 13 9.01 20.10 -3.94
C PRO A 13 8.97 19.22 -2.68
N SER A 14 9.73 19.60 -1.64
CA SER A 14 9.86 18.79 -0.41
C SER A 14 8.59 18.73 0.43
N GLN A 15 7.66 19.67 0.24
CA GLN A 15 6.39 19.72 0.95
C GLN A 15 5.31 18.82 0.32
N TRP A 16 5.60 18.16 -0.81
CA TRP A 16 4.65 17.23 -1.42
C TRP A 16 4.61 15.92 -0.64
N GLN A 17 3.40 15.46 -0.37
CA GLN A 17 3.17 14.14 0.20
C GLN A 17 3.08 13.12 -0.94
N ASP A 18 3.85 12.04 -0.84
CA ASP A 18 3.76 10.95 -1.80
C ASP A 18 2.44 10.19 -1.62
N GLN A 19 1.64 10.14 -2.67
CA GLN A 19 0.38 9.39 -2.79
C GLN A 19 0.40 8.47 -4.02
N SER A 20 1.60 8.10 -4.47
CA SER A 20 1.78 7.28 -5.67
C SER A 20 1.24 5.86 -5.45
N MET A 21 0.40 5.41 -6.37
CA MET A 21 -0.07 4.03 -6.48
C MET A 21 0.63 3.36 -7.65
N GLN A 22 1.40 2.30 -7.37
CA GLN A 22 1.94 1.43 -8.42
C GLN A 22 1.00 0.25 -8.60
N VAL A 23 0.54 0.04 -9.84
CA VAL A 23 -0.38 -1.05 -10.19
C VAL A 23 0.31 -1.94 -11.21
N LEU A 24 0.61 -3.17 -10.82
CA LEU A 24 1.13 -4.21 -11.71
C LEU A 24 0.04 -5.25 -11.94
N VAL A 25 -0.31 -5.51 -13.20
CA VAL A 25 -1.36 -6.45 -13.57
C VAL A 25 -0.72 -7.66 -14.22
N SER A 26 -1.12 -8.86 -13.79
CA SER A 26 -0.66 -10.09 -14.43
C SER A 26 -1.23 -10.21 -15.85
N THR A 27 -0.41 -10.67 -16.79
CA THR A 27 -0.79 -10.79 -18.22
C THR A 27 -1.47 -12.12 -18.55
N ASP A 28 -1.57 -13.02 -17.57
CA ASP A 28 -2.11 -14.38 -17.73
C ASP A 28 -3.65 -14.47 -17.62
N ASN A 29 -4.36 -13.35 -17.62
CA ASN A 29 -5.81 -13.25 -17.42
C ASN A 29 -6.32 -13.85 -16.10
N SER A 30 -5.45 -14.06 -15.11
CA SER A 30 -5.85 -14.55 -13.78
C SER A 30 -6.70 -13.54 -12.99
N GLY A 31 -6.69 -12.28 -13.39
CA GLY A 31 -7.27 -11.17 -12.62
C GLY A 31 -6.44 -10.76 -11.41
N ILE A 32 -5.24 -11.34 -11.23
CA ILE A 32 -4.33 -11.01 -10.13
C ILE A 32 -3.60 -9.70 -10.42
N ASN A 33 -3.55 -8.84 -9.41
CA ASN A 33 -2.86 -7.56 -9.41
C ASN A 33 -1.99 -7.42 -8.15
N LEU A 34 -0.84 -6.75 -8.32
CA LEU A 34 -0.02 -6.26 -7.21
C LEU A 34 -0.13 -4.74 -7.18
N VAL A 35 -0.66 -4.22 -6.09
CA VAL A 35 -0.79 -2.77 -5.87
C VAL A 35 0.09 -2.36 -4.70
N ILE A 36 0.96 -1.37 -4.91
CA ILE A 36 1.82 -0.79 -3.87
C ILE A 36 1.38 0.67 -3.65
N THR A 37 0.90 0.94 -2.44
CA THR A 37 0.50 2.29 -1.98
C THR A 37 1.42 2.76 -0.86
N ARG A 38 1.38 4.07 -0.56
CA ARG A 38 2.08 4.68 0.57
C ARG A 38 1.06 5.41 1.42
N GLU A 39 1.21 5.27 2.73
CA GLU A 39 0.46 6.03 3.72
C GLU A 39 1.43 6.60 4.75
N ALA A 40 1.20 7.84 5.16
CA ALA A 40 2.02 8.45 6.20
C ALA A 40 1.60 7.86 7.55
N VAL A 41 2.53 7.16 8.19
CA VAL A 41 2.31 6.60 9.52
C VAL A 41 2.64 7.67 10.57
N PRO A 42 1.72 7.98 11.51
CA PRO A 42 2.01 8.92 12.59
C PRO A 42 3.24 8.50 13.40
N GLN A 43 4.04 9.48 13.80
CA GLN A 43 5.24 9.22 14.59
C GLN A 43 4.84 8.59 15.94
N GLY A 44 5.44 7.44 16.26
CA GLY A 44 5.20 6.72 17.53
C GLY A 44 4.17 5.59 17.44
N THR A 45 3.47 5.43 16.31
CA THR A 45 2.66 4.24 16.05
C THR A 45 3.58 3.03 15.87
N LEU A 46 3.41 1.95 16.66
CA LEU A 46 4.17 0.73 16.43
C LEU A 46 3.49 -0.06 15.31
N THR A 47 4.28 -0.91 14.65
CA THR A 47 3.81 -1.74 13.54
C THR A 47 2.59 -2.61 13.89
N PRO A 48 2.48 -3.19 15.10
CA PRO A 48 1.30 -3.96 15.50
C PRO A 48 0.00 -3.15 15.54
N GLU A 49 -0.01 -1.91 16.05
CA GLU A 49 -1.24 -1.11 16.10
C GLU A 49 -1.69 -0.71 14.68
N LEU A 50 -0.74 -0.30 13.82
CA LEU A 50 -1.03 0.02 12.43
C LEU A 50 -1.67 -1.17 11.69
N TYR A 51 -1.17 -2.39 11.96
CA TYR A 51 -1.73 -3.61 11.37
C TYR A 51 -3.18 -3.83 11.81
N GLN A 52 -3.47 -3.67 13.11
CA GLN A 52 -4.84 -3.83 13.64
C GLN A 52 -5.81 -2.78 13.09
N GLU A 53 -5.39 -1.53 12.97
CA GLU A 53 -6.19 -0.46 12.36
C GLU A 53 -6.51 -0.76 10.89
N THR A 54 -5.52 -1.28 10.15
CA THR A 54 -5.70 -1.67 8.75
C THR A 54 -6.67 -2.83 8.60
N LEU A 55 -6.58 -3.83 9.48
CA LEU A 55 -7.53 -4.96 9.50
C LEU A 55 -8.96 -4.48 9.77
N ALA A 56 -9.16 -3.60 10.75
CA ALA A 56 -10.46 -3.04 11.07
C ALA A 56 -11.05 -2.24 9.89
N LEU A 57 -10.20 -1.49 9.18
CA LEU A 57 -10.59 -0.77 7.96
C LEU A 57 -11.12 -1.73 6.88
N TYR A 58 -10.43 -2.84 6.64
CA TYR A 58 -10.84 -3.82 5.64
C TYR A 58 -12.09 -4.59 6.05
N GLN A 59 -12.20 -5.00 7.31
CA GLN A 59 -13.41 -5.65 7.84
C GLN A 59 -14.66 -4.76 7.67
N GLY A 60 -14.53 -3.44 7.83
CA GLY A 60 -15.64 -2.51 7.67
C GLY A 60 -15.97 -2.13 6.22
N LYS A 61 -15.06 -2.36 5.27
CA LYS A 61 -15.21 -1.91 3.87
C LYS A 61 -15.38 -3.03 2.85
N LEU A 62 -14.94 -4.25 3.17
CA LEU A 62 -14.94 -5.39 2.26
C LEU A 62 -15.99 -6.40 2.71
N ASP A 63 -17.04 -6.55 1.91
CA ASP A 63 -18.09 -7.54 2.16
C ASP A 63 -17.51 -8.96 2.14
N GLY A 64 -17.75 -9.72 3.22
CA GLY A 64 -17.26 -11.10 3.34
C GLY A 64 -15.76 -11.23 3.64
N TYR A 65 -15.10 -10.16 4.10
CA TYR A 65 -13.70 -10.20 4.52
C TYR A 65 -13.41 -11.36 5.49
N THR A 66 -12.39 -12.15 5.19
CA THR A 66 -11.87 -13.21 6.07
C THR A 66 -10.35 -13.16 6.06
N GLU A 67 -9.73 -13.14 7.24
CA GLU A 67 -8.27 -13.25 7.36
C GLU A 67 -7.85 -14.71 7.21
N HIS A 68 -6.90 -14.95 6.30
CA HIS A 68 -6.29 -16.26 6.11
C HIS A 68 -4.85 -16.21 6.60
N ALA A 69 -4.52 -17.01 7.63
CA ALA A 69 -3.13 -17.19 8.03
C ALA A 69 -2.35 -17.88 6.90
N CYS A 70 -1.13 -17.42 6.63
CA CYS A 70 -0.20 -18.16 5.80
C CYS A 70 0.04 -19.53 6.46
N ARG A 71 -0.38 -20.61 5.80
CA ARG A 71 -0.02 -21.97 6.21
C ARG A 71 1.29 -22.29 5.51
N GLU A 72 2.37 -22.34 6.27
CA GLU A 72 3.67 -22.85 5.82
C GLU A 72 3.61 -24.33 5.45
#